data_AF-R6EI41-F1
#
_entry.id   AF-R6EI41-F1
#
_cell.length_a   1.000
_cell.length_b   1.000
_cell.length_c   1.000
_cell.angle_alpha   90.00
_cell.angle_beta   90.00
_cell.angle_gamma   90.00
#
_symmetry.space_group_name_H-M   'P 1'
#
loop_
_entity.id
_entity.type
_entity.pdbx_description
1 polymer ?
#
loop_
_entity_poly.entity_id
_entity_poly.type
_entity_poly.pdbx_seq_one_letter_code
_entity_poly.pdbx_strand_id
1 'polypeptide(L)'
;MTDYIDDLFERICSNINDKLVWIEIESIAINGDSEERLQVSENLAQIHCVQTEKILIEMLKDKERIIRASACDSLYFSHSLEVLKHLLKMISDKTVLVRGYAFLSIGDVYCNLKEEKEIHPIIDQIIAQKFDIEQSEWVKICIARTAFLMGNTSYLTYLLNSIHSKYYKNRCLAINLFKDLPLSTNDKSKLIKTLKCQKKNESVYAVSHCINDFLNK
;
A
#
# COMPACT_ATOMS: atom_id res chain seq x y z
N MET A 1 13.13 -25.10 2.92
CA MET A 1 14.00 -24.25 2.08
C MET A 1 13.74 -22.76 2.34
N THR A 2 12.81 -22.41 3.24
CA THR A 2 12.54 -21.06 3.75
C THR A 2 13.63 -20.50 4.67
N ASP A 3 14.55 -21.32 5.18
CA ASP A 3 15.45 -20.93 6.27
C ASP A 3 16.63 -20.03 5.84
N TYR A 4 17.02 -19.98 4.56
CA TYR A 4 18.23 -19.25 4.17
C TYR A 4 18.03 -17.74 4.11
N ILE A 5 16.98 -17.29 3.42
CA ILE A 5 16.67 -15.87 3.30
C ILE A 5 16.36 -15.31 4.68
N ASP A 6 15.60 -16.04 5.50
CA ASP A 6 15.28 -15.61 6.86
C ASP A 6 16.55 -15.46 7.73
N ASP A 7 17.54 -16.36 7.64
CA ASP A 7 18.84 -16.21 8.32
C ASP A 7 19.58 -14.92 7.88
N LEU A 8 19.57 -14.59 6.59
CA LEU A 8 20.17 -13.34 6.11
C LEU A 8 19.49 -12.12 6.75
N PHE A 9 18.17 -12.13 6.87
CA PHE A 9 17.43 -11.02 7.48
C PHE A 9 17.62 -10.96 9.01
N GLU A 10 17.71 -12.09 9.71
CA GLU A 10 18.08 -12.13 11.13
C GLU A 10 19.47 -11.53 11.37
N ARG A 11 20.42 -11.84 10.46
CA ARG A 11 21.78 -11.28 10.50
C ARG A 11 21.81 -9.79 10.22
N ILE A 12 21.07 -9.29 9.23
CA ILE A 12 20.95 -7.83 9.00
C ILE A 12 20.31 -7.13 10.21
N CYS A 13 19.25 -7.71 10.79
CA CYS A 13 18.62 -7.15 11.98
C CYS A 13 19.61 -7.05 13.16
N SER A 14 20.53 -8.01 13.27
CA SER A 14 21.58 -8.02 14.30
C SER A 14 22.74 -7.06 13.98
N ASN A 15 23.05 -6.86 12.70
CA ASN A 15 24.12 -5.98 12.24
C ASN A 15 23.79 -5.34 10.88
N ILE A 16 23.11 -4.18 10.93
CA ILE A 16 22.69 -3.43 9.74
C ILE A 16 23.86 -2.99 8.84
N ASN A 17 25.09 -3.00 9.35
CA ASN A 17 26.29 -2.59 8.62
C ASN A 17 27.03 -3.76 7.94
N ASP A 18 26.50 -4.99 8.02
CA ASP A 18 27.09 -6.15 7.35
C ASP A 18 26.94 -6.06 5.82
N LYS A 19 28.01 -5.57 5.18
CA LYS A 19 28.04 -5.36 3.72
C LYS A 19 27.90 -6.66 2.93
N LEU A 20 28.42 -7.77 3.45
CA LEU A 20 28.38 -9.05 2.71
C LEU A 20 26.94 -9.56 2.62
N VAL A 21 26.19 -9.45 3.73
CA VAL A 21 24.79 -9.85 3.75
C VAL A 21 23.94 -8.95 2.85
N TRP A 22 24.20 -7.63 2.83
CA TRP A 22 23.50 -6.74 1.89
C TRP A 22 23.76 -7.07 0.42
N ILE A 23 25.01 -7.39 0.06
CA ILE A 23 25.36 -7.83 -1.31
C ILE A 23 24.57 -9.08 -1.69
N GLU A 24 24.42 -10.00 -0.73
CA GLU A 24 23.70 -11.23 -0.96
C GLU A 24 22.18 -11.02 -1.11
N ILE A 25 21.57 -10.22 -0.23
CA ILE A 25 20.16 -9.82 -0.34
C ILE A 25 19.90 -9.14 -1.69
N GLU A 26 20.77 -8.21 -2.11
CA GLU A 26 20.66 -7.54 -3.40
C GLU A 26 20.80 -8.52 -4.58
N SER A 27 21.73 -9.48 -4.48
CA SER A 27 21.89 -10.53 -5.49
C SER A 27 20.62 -11.38 -5.63
N ILE A 28 20.01 -11.79 -4.52
CA ILE A 28 18.75 -12.56 -4.52
C ILE A 28 17.62 -11.70 -5.06
N ALA A 29 17.51 -10.43 -4.66
CA ALA A 29 16.50 -9.49 -5.15
C ALA A 29 16.50 -9.31 -6.68
N ILE A 30 17.64 -9.54 -7.34
CA ILE A 30 17.81 -9.37 -8.79
C ILE A 30 17.76 -10.72 -9.52
N ASN A 31 18.46 -11.72 -9.00
CA ASN A 31 18.76 -12.97 -9.70
C ASN A 31 18.04 -14.20 -9.14
N GLY A 32 17.48 -14.10 -7.94
CA GLY A 32 16.71 -15.18 -7.32
C GLY A 32 15.47 -15.54 -8.14
N ASP A 33 14.86 -16.67 -7.84
CA ASP A 33 13.59 -17.04 -8.44
C ASP A 33 12.43 -16.14 -7.95
N SER A 34 11.24 -16.35 -8.51
CA SER A 34 10.08 -15.51 -8.20
C SER A 34 9.67 -15.56 -6.73
N GLU A 35 9.86 -16.68 -6.04
CA GLU A 35 9.52 -16.86 -4.63
C GLU A 35 10.57 -16.19 -3.75
N GLU A 36 11.85 -16.43 -4.06
CA GLU A 36 12.97 -15.79 -3.36
C GLU A 36 12.92 -14.26 -3.45
N ARG A 37 12.69 -13.71 -4.66
CA ARG A 37 12.54 -12.26 -4.86
C ARG A 37 11.35 -11.71 -4.10
N LEU A 38 10.25 -12.46 -4.01
CA LEU A 38 9.06 -12.03 -3.26
C LEU A 38 9.36 -12.00 -1.76
N GLN A 39 9.98 -13.05 -1.22
CA GLN A 39 10.36 -13.13 0.20
C GLN A 39 11.33 -12.00 0.57
N VAL A 40 12.31 -11.69 -0.28
CA VAL A 40 13.22 -10.55 -0.08
C VAL A 40 12.44 -9.24 -0.01
N SER A 41 11.52 -8.99 -0.95
CA SER A 41 10.70 -7.76 -0.96
C SER A 41 9.89 -7.60 0.33
N GLU A 42 9.28 -8.68 0.82
CA GLU A 42 8.45 -8.69 2.03
C GLU A 42 9.29 -8.50 3.31
N ASN A 43 10.42 -9.18 3.41
CA ASN A 43 11.31 -9.05 4.56
C ASN A 43 11.98 -7.66 4.61
N LEU A 44 12.33 -7.08 3.45
CA LEU A 44 12.84 -5.71 3.35
C LEU A 44 11.87 -4.68 3.93
N ALA A 45 10.55 -4.90 3.82
CA ALA A 45 9.54 -4.00 4.39
C ALA A 45 9.65 -3.82 5.91
N GLN A 46 10.33 -4.75 6.60
CA GLN A 46 10.53 -4.69 8.06
C GLN A 46 11.81 -3.93 8.46
N ILE A 47 12.66 -3.55 7.50
CA ILE A 47 13.96 -2.92 7.74
C ILE A 47 13.98 -1.53 7.13
N HIS A 48 13.67 -0.52 7.95
CA HIS A 48 13.49 0.84 7.46
C HIS A 48 14.82 1.60 7.34
N CYS A 49 15.57 1.37 6.27
CA CYS A 49 16.81 2.09 6.00
C CYS A 49 16.99 2.43 4.50
N VAL A 50 17.95 3.31 4.20
CA VAL A 50 18.23 3.76 2.82
C VAL A 50 18.64 2.60 1.90
N GLN A 51 19.31 1.57 2.42
CA GLN A 51 19.72 0.43 1.60
C GLN A 51 18.49 -0.40 1.16
N THR A 52 17.53 -0.58 2.05
CA THR A 52 16.23 -1.19 1.74
C THR A 52 15.50 -0.41 0.65
N GLU A 53 15.40 0.92 0.77
CA GLU A 53 14.76 1.76 -0.24
C GLU A 53 15.38 1.58 -1.63
N LYS A 54 16.71 1.52 -1.72
CA LYS A 54 17.43 1.31 -2.99
C LYS A 54 17.09 -0.03 -3.63
N ILE A 55 17.14 -1.11 -2.86
CA ILE A 55 16.85 -2.46 -3.39
C ILE A 55 15.40 -2.52 -3.85
N LEU A 56 14.45 -2.05 -3.04
CA LEU A 56 13.03 -2.03 -3.41
C LEU A 56 12.75 -1.15 -4.64
N ILE A 57 13.42 0.01 -4.79
CA ILE A 57 13.33 0.84 -6.01
C ILE A 57 13.78 0.07 -7.25
N GLU A 58 14.85 -0.72 -7.18
CA GLU A 58 15.25 -1.56 -8.31
C GLU A 58 14.23 -2.66 -8.61
N MET A 59 13.63 -3.25 -7.57
CA MET A 59 12.56 -4.26 -7.72
C MET A 59 11.27 -3.71 -8.34
N LEU A 60 11.04 -2.39 -8.33
CA LEU A 60 9.96 -1.77 -9.11
C LEU A 60 10.10 -1.99 -10.63
N LYS A 61 11.28 -2.39 -11.10
CA LYS A 61 11.56 -2.68 -12.52
C LYS A 61 11.45 -4.18 -12.83
N ASP A 62 11.10 -5.02 -11.87
CA ASP A 62 11.07 -6.47 -12.03
C ASP A 62 10.13 -6.90 -13.18
N LYS A 63 10.52 -7.94 -13.91
CA LYS A 63 9.74 -8.49 -15.03
C LYS A 63 8.37 -9.00 -14.55
N GLU A 64 8.27 -9.49 -13.32
CA GLU A 64 7.09 -10.08 -12.74
C GLU A 64 6.24 -9.06 -12.00
N ARG A 65 4.96 -9.06 -12.34
CA ARG A 65 3.99 -8.12 -11.78
C ARG A 65 3.82 -8.25 -10.26
N ILE A 66 4.04 -9.43 -9.70
CA ILE A 66 3.86 -9.68 -8.26
C ILE A 66 5.00 -9.07 -7.45
N ILE A 67 6.22 -9.16 -7.97
CA ILE A 67 7.40 -8.52 -7.37
C ILE A 67 7.27 -7.01 -7.40
N ARG A 68 6.88 -6.43 -8.56
CA ARG A 68 6.63 -4.98 -8.64
C ARG A 68 5.54 -4.51 -7.68
N ALA A 69 4.49 -5.30 -7.50
CA ALA A 69 3.40 -4.98 -6.58
C ALA A 69 3.87 -5.03 -5.12
N SER A 70 4.60 -6.08 -4.74
CA SER A 70 5.19 -6.22 -3.40
C SER A 70 6.18 -5.09 -3.12
N ALA A 71 7.06 -4.75 -4.08
CA ALA A 71 8.00 -3.65 -3.92
C ALA A 71 7.29 -2.29 -3.75
N CYS A 72 6.16 -2.05 -4.43
CA CYS A 72 5.33 -0.88 -4.13
C CYS A 72 4.83 -0.90 -2.69
N ASP A 73 4.25 -2.01 -2.24
CA ASP A 73 3.67 -2.15 -0.89
C ASP A 73 4.73 -1.99 0.21
N SER A 74 5.92 -2.58 0.02
CA SER A 74 7.05 -2.54 0.96
C SER A 74 7.69 -1.16 1.13
N LEU A 75 7.45 -0.21 0.22
CA LEU A 75 8.03 1.15 0.27
C LEU A 75 7.25 2.14 1.16
N TYR A 76 6.14 1.72 1.79
CA TYR A 76 5.24 2.59 2.57
C TYR A 76 5.94 3.39 3.69
N PHE A 77 7.00 2.84 4.29
CA PHE A 77 7.70 3.43 5.44
C PHE A 77 8.59 4.62 5.06
N SER A 78 8.86 4.82 3.77
CA SER A 78 9.90 5.74 3.31
C SER A 78 9.57 7.19 3.66
N HIS A 79 10.63 7.97 3.93
CA HIS A 79 10.60 9.42 4.11
C HIS A 79 11.31 10.13 2.94
N SER A 80 11.44 9.46 1.79
CA SER A 80 12.24 9.93 0.66
C SER A 80 11.38 10.42 -0.49
N LEU A 81 11.64 11.65 -0.95
CA LEU A 81 11.08 12.17 -2.19
C LEU A 81 11.46 11.33 -3.40
N GLU A 82 12.62 10.69 -3.37
CA GLU A 82 13.05 9.81 -4.45
C GLU A 82 12.14 8.58 -4.54
N VAL A 83 11.80 7.96 -3.41
CA VAL A 83 10.84 6.86 -3.35
C VAL A 83 9.48 7.32 -3.88
N LEU A 84 8.98 8.47 -3.43
CA LEU A 84 7.73 9.03 -3.93
C LEU A 84 7.73 9.21 -5.46
N LYS A 85 8.81 9.75 -6.03
CA LYS A 85 8.96 9.91 -7.50
C LYS A 85 8.93 8.56 -8.22
N HIS A 86 9.50 7.51 -7.65
CA HIS A 86 9.45 6.17 -8.23
C HIS A 86 8.05 5.57 -8.15
N LEU A 87 7.37 5.67 -7.00
CA LEU A 87 5.98 5.20 -6.85
C LEU A 87 5.02 5.94 -7.81
N LEU A 88 5.21 7.25 -8.02
CA LEU A 88 4.43 8.03 -8.99
C LEU A 88 4.59 7.53 -10.43
N LYS A 89 5.70 6.88 -10.80
CA LYS A 89 5.82 6.23 -12.11
C LYS A 89 4.98 4.94 -12.18
N MET A 90 4.87 4.23 -11.06
CA MET A 90 4.17 2.93 -10.96
C MET A 90 2.65 3.02 -11.08
N ILE A 91 2.05 4.21 -10.86
CA ILE A 91 0.60 4.43 -11.08
C ILE A 91 0.18 4.31 -12.55
N SER A 92 1.13 4.15 -13.48
CA SER A 92 0.88 3.88 -14.90
C SER A 92 1.25 2.45 -15.31
N ASP A 93 1.58 1.56 -14.37
CA ASP A 93 1.84 0.15 -14.67
C ASP A 93 0.59 -0.50 -15.32
N LYS A 94 0.82 -1.40 -16.27
CA LYS A 94 -0.24 -2.17 -16.93
C LYS A 94 -1.06 -3.03 -15.97
N THR A 95 -0.49 -3.39 -14.82
CA THR A 95 -1.08 -4.29 -13.83
C THR A 95 -1.89 -3.52 -12.80
N VAL A 96 -3.16 -3.90 -12.65
CA VAL A 96 -4.08 -3.33 -11.64
C VAL A 96 -3.50 -3.38 -10.22
N LEU A 97 -2.88 -4.51 -9.85
CA LEU A 97 -2.32 -4.71 -8.51
C LEU A 97 -1.19 -3.72 -8.21
N VAL A 98 -0.25 -3.55 -9.15
CA VAL A 98 0.88 -2.62 -9.03
C VAL A 98 0.38 -1.19 -8.88
N ARG A 99 -0.60 -0.76 -9.69
CA ARG A 99 -1.14 0.60 -9.60
C ARG A 99 -1.79 0.89 -8.25
N GLY A 100 -2.58 -0.04 -7.71
CA GLY A 100 -3.24 0.20 -6.43
C GLY A 100 -2.27 0.22 -5.26
N TYR A 101 -1.30 -0.70 -5.19
CA TYR A 101 -0.25 -0.63 -4.16
C TYR A 101 0.62 0.60 -4.29
N ALA A 102 0.93 1.04 -5.51
CA ALA A 102 1.61 2.31 -5.73
C ALA A 102 0.82 3.48 -5.10
N PHE A 103 -0.50 3.56 -5.32
CA PHE A 103 -1.32 4.60 -4.68
C PHE A 103 -1.35 4.50 -3.16
N LEU A 104 -1.52 3.29 -2.60
CA LEU A 104 -1.54 3.11 -1.14
C LEU A 104 -0.25 3.65 -0.52
N SER A 105 0.91 3.18 -1.01
CA SER A 105 2.22 3.61 -0.54
C SER A 105 2.53 5.06 -0.84
N ILE A 106 2.03 5.66 -1.94
CA ILE A 106 2.12 7.12 -2.15
C ILE A 106 1.47 7.87 -1.00
N GLY A 107 0.30 7.42 -0.53
CA GLY A 107 -0.38 8.06 0.61
C GLY A 107 0.44 7.98 1.88
N ASP A 108 1.03 6.82 2.15
CA ASP A 108 1.83 6.60 3.37
C ASP A 108 3.14 7.40 3.34
N VAL A 109 3.88 7.32 2.23
CA VAL A 109 5.11 8.08 2.01
C VAL A 109 4.83 9.59 2.04
N TYR A 110 3.72 10.04 1.46
CA TYR A 110 3.31 11.45 1.55
C TYR A 110 3.13 11.90 3.01
N CYS A 111 2.50 11.10 3.85
CA CYS A 111 2.37 11.41 5.28
C CYS A 111 3.69 11.41 6.04
N ASN A 112 4.65 10.59 5.62
CA ASN A 112 6.00 10.53 6.21
C ASN A 112 6.86 11.73 5.81
N LEU A 113 6.65 12.31 4.62
CA LEU A 113 7.32 13.52 4.14
C LEU A 113 6.83 14.75 4.91
N LYS A 114 7.46 15.01 6.06
CA LYS A 114 7.18 16.20 6.87
C LYS A 114 7.55 17.47 6.08
N GLU A 115 6.58 18.37 5.94
CA GLU A 115 6.74 19.78 5.52
C GLU A 115 6.85 20.10 4.02
N GLU A 116 6.52 19.19 3.11
CA GLU A 116 6.55 19.50 1.66
C GLU A 116 5.19 19.89 1.07
N LYS A 117 4.70 21.08 1.45
CA LYS A 117 3.44 21.63 0.92
C LYS A 117 3.50 21.94 -0.59
N GLU A 118 4.68 22.10 -1.17
CA GLU A 118 4.84 22.48 -2.57
C GLU A 118 4.46 21.37 -3.55
N ILE A 119 4.70 20.11 -3.18
CA ILE A 119 4.36 18.95 -4.05
C ILE A 119 2.88 18.54 -3.92
N HIS A 120 2.20 18.97 -2.86
CA HIS A 120 0.82 18.56 -2.58
C HIS A 120 -0.14 18.89 -3.73
N PRO A 121 -0.19 20.11 -4.31
CA PRO A 121 -1.06 20.42 -5.44
C PRO A 121 -0.80 19.53 -6.67
N ILE A 122 0.46 19.16 -6.90
CA ILE A 122 0.86 18.31 -8.04
C ILE A 122 0.31 16.90 -7.84
N ILE A 123 0.48 16.33 -6.64
CA ILE A 123 0.01 14.98 -6.33
C ILE A 123 -1.53 14.95 -6.31
N ASP A 124 -2.18 15.96 -5.74
CA ASP A 124 -3.64 16.09 -5.76
C ASP A 124 -4.20 16.15 -7.18
N GLN A 125 -3.55 16.90 -8.07
CA GLN A 125 -3.93 16.93 -9.48
C GLN A 125 -3.77 15.56 -10.16
N ILE A 126 -2.67 14.85 -9.89
CA ILE A 126 -2.44 13.50 -10.41
C ILE A 126 -3.53 12.53 -9.91
N ILE A 127 -3.88 12.59 -8.62
CA ILE A 127 -4.93 11.79 -7.99
C ILE A 127 -6.26 12.02 -8.69
N ALA A 128 -6.68 13.28 -8.85
CA ALA A 128 -7.94 13.61 -9.49
C ALA A 128 -8.00 13.08 -10.94
N GLN A 129 -6.95 13.33 -11.74
CA GLN A 129 -6.87 12.87 -13.12
C GLN A 129 -6.91 11.34 -13.21
N LYS A 130 -6.16 10.64 -12.34
CA LYS A 130 -6.11 9.18 -12.34
C LYS A 130 -7.40 8.56 -11.85
N PHE A 131 -8.07 9.18 -10.88
CA PHE A 131 -9.38 8.75 -10.42
C PHE A 131 -10.41 8.77 -11.56
N ASP A 132 -10.43 9.83 -12.37
CA ASP A 132 -11.41 9.98 -13.45
C ASP A 132 -11.24 8.90 -14.54
N ILE A 133 -10.00 8.59 -14.91
CA ILE A 133 -9.71 7.66 -16.03
C ILE A 133 -9.60 6.19 -15.61
N GLU A 134 -9.36 5.88 -14.33
CA GLU A 134 -9.15 4.50 -13.88
C GLU A 134 -10.43 3.67 -14.01
N GLN A 135 -10.29 2.45 -14.56
CA GLN A 135 -11.41 1.55 -14.82
C GLN A 135 -11.62 0.55 -13.70
N SER A 136 -10.55 0.19 -12.97
CA SER A 136 -10.61 -0.70 -11.83
C SER A 136 -11.20 0.01 -10.62
N GLU A 137 -12.36 -0.43 -10.16
CA GLU A 137 -12.96 0.01 -8.89
C GLU A 137 -12.00 -0.23 -7.71
N TRP A 138 -11.25 -1.33 -7.71
CA TRP A 138 -10.26 -1.63 -6.67
C TRP A 138 -9.18 -0.55 -6.59
N VAL A 139 -8.67 -0.09 -7.74
CA VAL A 139 -7.66 0.98 -7.78
C VAL A 139 -8.29 2.33 -7.43
N LYS A 140 -9.53 2.60 -7.87
CA LYS A 140 -10.26 3.81 -7.46
C LYS A 140 -10.43 3.90 -5.93
N ILE A 141 -10.64 2.78 -5.25
CA ILE A 141 -10.69 2.74 -3.78
C ILE A 141 -9.31 3.11 -3.20
N CYS A 142 -8.21 2.57 -3.73
CA CYS A 142 -6.85 2.95 -3.33
C CYS A 142 -6.59 4.45 -3.55
N ILE A 143 -6.95 5.00 -4.72
CA ILE A 143 -6.80 6.43 -5.05
C ILE A 143 -7.61 7.29 -4.06
N ALA A 144 -8.86 6.92 -3.80
CA ALA A 144 -9.73 7.65 -2.88
C ALA A 144 -9.20 7.63 -1.43
N ARG A 145 -8.61 6.51 -0.99
CA ARG A 145 -7.94 6.39 0.31
C ARG A 145 -6.76 7.35 0.38
N THR A 146 -5.91 7.35 -0.65
CA THR A 146 -4.73 8.21 -0.73
C THR A 146 -5.12 9.68 -0.70
N ALA A 147 -6.11 10.08 -1.50
CA ALA A 147 -6.66 11.43 -1.49
C ALA A 147 -7.17 11.86 -0.11
N PHE A 148 -7.93 10.98 0.56
CA PHE A 148 -8.46 11.25 1.89
C PHE A 148 -7.34 11.41 2.92
N LEU A 149 -6.34 10.52 2.89
CA LEU A 149 -5.20 10.58 3.80
C LEU A 149 -4.39 11.88 3.63
N MET A 150 -4.30 12.40 2.40
CA MET A 150 -3.69 13.68 2.09
C MET A 150 -4.54 14.90 2.49
N GLY A 151 -5.74 14.69 3.05
CA GLY A 151 -6.63 15.74 3.54
C GLY A 151 -7.82 16.07 2.63
N ASN A 152 -7.93 15.45 1.46
CA ASN A 152 -9.06 15.66 0.55
C ASN A 152 -10.27 14.84 0.99
N THR A 153 -11.01 15.38 1.95
CA THR A 153 -12.16 14.71 2.58
C THR A 153 -13.34 14.44 1.64
N SER A 154 -13.37 15.05 0.44
CA SER A 154 -14.45 14.83 -0.54
C SER A 154 -14.56 13.38 -1.01
N TYR A 155 -13.45 12.62 -0.95
CA TYR A 155 -13.39 11.21 -1.32
C TYR A 155 -14.00 10.27 -0.28
N LEU A 156 -14.31 10.74 0.93
CA LEU A 156 -14.92 9.93 1.98
C LEU A 156 -16.22 9.27 1.53
N THR A 157 -17.07 10.00 0.81
CA THR A 157 -18.35 9.46 0.31
C THR A 157 -18.12 8.28 -0.63
N TYR A 158 -17.11 8.36 -1.50
CA TYR A 158 -16.75 7.26 -2.38
C TYR A 158 -16.26 6.03 -1.59
N LEU A 159 -15.39 6.24 -0.59
CA LEU A 159 -14.90 5.17 0.28
C LEU A 159 -16.04 4.49 1.06
N LEU A 160 -16.96 5.26 1.63
CA LEU A 160 -18.13 4.73 2.35
C LEU A 160 -19.03 3.92 1.42
N ASN A 161 -19.28 4.40 0.21
CA ASN A 161 -20.08 3.68 -0.78
C ASN A 161 -19.40 2.37 -1.24
N SER A 162 -18.06 2.33 -1.24
CA SER A 162 -17.29 1.15 -1.63
C SER A 162 -17.47 -0.04 -0.68
N ILE A 163 -17.92 0.18 0.56
CA ILE A 163 -18.33 -0.88 1.50
C ILE A 163 -19.52 -1.67 0.95
N HIS A 164 -20.31 -1.09 0.05
CA HIS A 164 -21.45 -1.72 -0.61
C HIS A 164 -21.13 -2.25 -2.01
N SER A 165 -19.84 -2.28 -2.39
CA SER A 165 -19.44 -2.78 -3.71
C SER A 165 -20.00 -4.17 -3.99
N LYS A 166 -20.40 -4.41 -5.25
CA LYS A 166 -20.86 -5.73 -5.70
C LYS A 166 -19.78 -6.81 -5.52
N TYR A 167 -18.50 -6.43 -5.59
CA TYR A 167 -17.38 -7.35 -5.42
C TYR A 167 -16.93 -7.39 -3.96
N TYR A 168 -16.95 -8.57 -3.35
CA TYR A 168 -16.61 -8.72 -1.94
C TYR A 168 -15.15 -8.30 -1.64
N LYS A 169 -14.22 -8.47 -2.58
CA LYS A 169 -12.83 -8.03 -2.44
C LYS A 169 -12.72 -6.51 -2.28
N ASN A 170 -13.56 -5.75 -2.99
CA ASN A 170 -13.63 -4.30 -2.88
C ASN A 170 -14.25 -3.88 -1.53
N ARG A 171 -15.27 -4.62 -1.05
CA ARG A 171 -15.82 -4.41 0.30
C ARG A 171 -14.75 -4.64 1.37
N CYS A 172 -14.04 -5.77 1.34
CA CYS A 172 -12.94 -6.06 2.26
C CYS A 172 -11.85 -4.99 2.22
N LEU A 173 -11.41 -4.57 1.02
CA LEU A 173 -10.44 -3.50 0.87
C LEU A 173 -10.93 -2.22 1.54
N ALA A 174 -12.12 -1.73 1.17
CA ALA A 174 -12.66 -0.49 1.72
C ALA A 174 -12.73 -0.52 3.25
N ILE A 175 -13.23 -1.62 3.84
CA ILE A 175 -13.32 -1.77 5.30
C ILE A 175 -11.94 -1.76 5.95
N ASN A 176 -10.97 -2.50 5.40
CA ASN A 176 -9.63 -2.58 5.97
C ASN A 176 -8.91 -1.23 5.89
N LEU A 177 -9.04 -0.50 4.79
CA LEU A 177 -8.39 0.80 4.61
C LEU A 177 -8.87 1.84 5.63
N PHE A 178 -10.10 1.75 6.14
CA PHE A 178 -10.61 2.67 7.17
C PHE A 178 -9.90 2.54 8.52
N LYS A 179 -9.15 1.46 8.78
CA LYS A 179 -8.46 1.25 10.07
C LYS A 179 -7.40 2.31 10.34
N ASP A 180 -6.75 2.78 9.28
CA ASP A 180 -5.60 3.69 9.37
C ASP A 180 -5.94 5.11 8.89
N LEU A 181 -7.24 5.41 8.69
CA LEU A 181 -7.66 6.75 8.25
C LEU A 181 -7.92 7.69 9.43
N PRO A 182 -7.47 8.96 9.34
CA PRO A 182 -7.71 9.97 10.37
C PRO A 182 -9.15 10.50 10.29
N LEU A 183 -10.13 9.69 10.70
CA LEU A 183 -11.54 10.05 10.67
C LEU A 183 -11.92 11.00 11.81
N SER A 184 -12.73 12.02 11.50
CA SER A 184 -13.41 12.80 12.53
C SER A 184 -14.41 11.93 13.33
N THR A 185 -14.79 12.36 14.53
CA THR A 185 -15.81 11.67 15.34
C THR A 185 -17.13 11.46 14.58
N ASN A 186 -17.53 12.45 13.77
CA ASN A 186 -18.73 12.38 12.96
C ASN A 186 -18.58 11.34 11.84
N ASP A 187 -17.43 11.33 11.15
CA ASP A 187 -17.19 10.39 10.04
C ASP A 187 -17.00 8.95 10.54
N LYS A 188 -16.37 8.76 11.70
CA LYS A 188 -16.33 7.46 12.38
C LYS A 188 -17.74 6.97 12.73
N SER A 189 -18.61 7.86 13.20
CA SER A 189 -20.02 7.52 13.49
C SER A 189 -20.79 7.13 12.23
N LYS A 190 -20.60 7.85 11.12
CA LYS A 190 -21.16 7.48 9.81
C LYS A 190 -20.66 6.12 9.36
N LEU A 191 -19.35 5.87 9.42
CA LEU A 191 -18.74 4.60 9.06
C LEU A 191 -19.32 3.44 9.87
N ILE A 192 -19.40 3.57 11.20
CA ILE A 192 -19.99 2.54 12.07
C ILE A 192 -21.43 2.23 11.67
N LYS A 193 -22.24 3.26 11.35
CA LYS A 193 -23.61 3.07 10.87
C LYS A 193 -23.63 2.33 9.52
N THR A 194 -22.76 2.70 8.59
CA THR A 194 -22.61 2.05 7.29
C THR A 194 -22.22 0.58 7.43
N LEU A 195 -21.22 0.26 8.26
CA LEU A 195 -20.77 -1.11 8.53
C LEU A 195 -21.88 -1.97 9.16
N LYS A 196 -22.61 -1.43 10.14
CA LYS A 196 -23.77 -2.12 10.74
C LYS A 196 -24.87 -2.38 9.72
N CYS A 197 -25.09 -1.47 8.78
CA CYS A 197 -26.04 -1.67 7.68
C CYS A 197 -25.58 -2.79 6.74
N GLN A 198 -24.32 -2.74 6.28
CA GLN A 198 -23.75 -3.76 5.40
C GLN A 198 -23.81 -5.15 6.04
N LYS A 199 -23.45 -5.26 7.33
CA LYS A 199 -23.44 -6.53 8.07
C LYS A 199 -24.79 -7.25 8.06
N LYS A 200 -25.91 -6.53 8.10
CA LYS A 200 -27.26 -7.14 8.12
C LYS A 200 -27.55 -7.96 6.87
N ASN A 201 -26.97 -7.58 5.74
CA ASN A 201 -27.23 -8.17 4.43
C ASN A 201 -25.99 -8.88 3.85
N GLU A 202 -24.92 -9.03 4.64
CA GLU A 202 -23.66 -9.59 4.16
C GLU A 202 -23.66 -11.11 4.27
N SER A 203 -23.56 -11.78 3.12
CA SER A 203 -23.49 -13.25 3.03
C SER A 203 -22.05 -13.77 2.97
N VAL A 204 -21.07 -12.92 2.63
CA VAL A 204 -19.67 -13.35 2.48
C VAL A 204 -18.96 -13.31 3.82
N TYR A 205 -18.50 -14.48 4.27
CA TYR A 205 -17.79 -14.66 5.53
C TYR A 205 -16.60 -13.69 5.69
N ALA A 206 -15.75 -13.57 4.67
CA ALA A 206 -14.57 -12.71 4.72
C ALA A 206 -14.92 -11.23 5.00
N VAL A 207 -16.02 -10.74 4.41
CA VAL A 207 -16.48 -9.36 4.63
C VAL A 207 -17.05 -9.22 6.04
N SER A 208 -17.87 -10.17 6.48
CA SER A 208 -18.39 -10.21 7.85
C SER A 208 -17.27 -10.24 8.89
N HIS A 209 -16.20 -10.99 8.63
CA HIS A 209 -15.00 -10.99 9.46
C HIS A 209 -14.33 -9.61 9.50
N CYS A 210 -14.09 -8.97 8.35
CA CYS A 210 -13.54 -7.61 8.30
C CYS A 210 -14.39 -6.61 9.10
N ILE A 211 -15.73 -6.68 8.98
CA ILE A 211 -16.63 -5.80 9.74
C ILE A 211 -16.51 -6.05 11.24
N ASN A 212 -16.49 -7.31 11.66
CA ASN A 212 -16.39 -7.66 13.08
C ASN A 212 -15.04 -7.24 13.67
N ASP A 213 -13.94 -7.49 12.96
CA ASP A 213 -12.61 -7.04 13.37
C ASP A 213 -12.54 -5.51 13.53
N PHE A 214 -13.20 -4.76 12.65
CA PHE A 214 -13.28 -3.30 12.76
C PHE A 214 -14.13 -2.85 13.96
N LEU A 215 -15.29 -3.46 14.20
CA LEU A 215 -16.23 -3.03 15.23
C LEU A 215 -15.86 -3.45 16.66
N ASN A 216 -14.99 -4.45 16.80
CA ASN A 216 -14.56 -4.98 18.09
C ASN A 216 -13.27 -4.33 18.63
N LYS A 217 -12.68 -3.39 17.87
CA LYS A 217 -11.54 -2.55 18.25
C LYS A 217 -12.01 -1.16 18.65
#